data_AF-G2FIJ7-F1
#
_entry.id   AF-G2FIJ7-F1
#
_cell.length_a   1.000
_cell.length_b   1.000
_cell.length_c   1.000
_cell.angle_alpha   90.00
_cell.angle_beta   90.00
_cell.angle_gamma   90.00
#
_symmetry.space_group_name_H-M   'P 1'
#
loop_
_entity.id
_entity.type
_entity.pdbx_description
1 polymer ?
#
loop_
_entity_poly.entity_id
_entity_poly.type
_entity_poly.pdbx_seq_one_letter_code
_entity_poly.pdbx_strand_id
1 'polypeptide(L)'
;MQWRNTTDAWGLPAILLHWLVALGLFGLFGLGLWMTGLDYYHPWYRRAPDLHRSIGSLLFLLVLLRLGWRLLNPPPPPYLTTCPGST
;
A
#
# COMPACT_ATOMS: atom_id res chain seq x y z
N MET A 1 19.74 -12.02 -8.24
CA MET A 1 18.51 -11.20 -8.46
C MET A 1 17.43 -12.13 -9.00
N GLN A 2 16.55 -12.67 -8.15
CA GLN A 2 15.48 -13.59 -8.55
C GLN A 2 14.21 -12.77 -8.87
N TRP A 3 13.73 -12.90 -10.11
CA TRP A 3 12.63 -12.11 -10.67
C TRP A 3 11.24 -12.73 -10.47
N ARG A 4 11.12 -13.92 -9.86
CA ARG A 4 9.85 -14.65 -9.71
C ARG A 4 9.57 -14.96 -8.23
N ASN A 5 8.30 -14.84 -7.83
CA ASN A 5 7.79 -15.37 -6.56
C ASN A 5 8.16 -16.85 -6.47
N THR A 6 8.95 -17.23 -5.46
CA THR A 6 9.17 -18.63 -5.09
C THR A 6 8.22 -18.97 -3.95
N THR A 7 7.84 -20.24 -3.83
CA THR A 7 6.93 -20.80 -2.81
C THR A 7 7.30 -20.48 -1.35
N ASP A 8 8.52 -20.01 -1.08
CA ASP A 8 9.06 -19.73 0.27
C ASP A 8 9.32 -18.25 0.58
N ALA A 9 9.16 -17.31 -0.36
CA ALA A 9 9.48 -15.90 -0.09
C ALA A 9 8.64 -14.91 -0.92
N TRP A 10 8.21 -13.82 -0.28
CA TRP A 10 7.60 -12.69 -0.96
C TRP A 10 8.56 -12.15 -2.02
N GLY A 11 8.15 -12.23 -3.28
CA GLY A 11 8.91 -11.71 -4.40
C GLY A 11 9.15 -10.22 -4.22
N LEU A 12 10.30 -9.76 -4.72
CA LEU A 12 10.67 -8.33 -4.73
C LEU A 12 9.53 -7.38 -5.15
N PRO A 13 8.66 -7.71 -6.13
CA PRO A 13 7.52 -6.85 -6.48
C PRO A 13 6.54 -6.64 -5.31
N ALA A 14 6.25 -7.68 -4.52
CA ALA A 14 5.32 -7.58 -3.40
C ALA A 14 5.88 -6.71 -2.26
N ILE A 15 7.18 -6.83 -2.00
CA ILE A 15 7.89 -6.00 -1.01
C ILE A 15 7.90 -4.54 -1.47
N LEU A 16 8.29 -4.27 -2.72
CA LEU A 16 8.32 -2.93 -3.28
C LEU A 16 6.93 -2.27 -3.28
N LEU A 17 5.88 -2.99 -3.70
CA LEU A 17 4.51 -2.48 -3.69
C LEU A 17 4.03 -2.16 -2.27
N HIS A 18 4.37 -2.99 -1.29
CA HIS A 18 4.02 -2.71 0.11
C HIS A 18 4.69 -1.44 0.63
N TRP A 19 6.00 -1.28 0.40
CA TRP A 19 6.73 -0.09 0.83
C TRP A 19 6.30 1.19 0.09
N LEU A 20 5.99 1.09 -1.21
CA LEU A 20 5.44 2.22 -1.97
C LEU A 20 4.12 2.72 -1.39
N VAL A 21 3.21 1.80 -1.05
CA VAL A 21 1.96 2.14 -0.38
C VAL A 21 2.22 2.74 1.00
N ALA A 22 3.13 2.17 1.78
CA ALA A 22 3.48 2.69 3.10
C ALA A 22 4.02 4.13 3.02
N LEU A 23 5.02 4.38 2.16
CA LEU A 23 5.60 5.71 1.96
C LEU A 23 4.56 6.73 1.47
N GLY A 24 3.72 6.34 0.52
CA GLY A 24 2.67 7.21 0.02
C GLY A 24 1.62 7.55 1.08
N LEU A 25 1.27 6.61 1.98
CA LEU A 25 0.38 6.87 3.12
C LEU A 25 0.99 7.89 4.09
N PHE A 26 2.26 7.73 4.46
CA PHE A 26 2.95 8.69 5.32
C PHE A 26 3.03 10.08 4.66
N GLY A 27 3.32 10.14 3.36
CA GLY A 27 3.36 11.38 2.58
C GLY A 27 1.99 12.07 2.51
N LEU A 28 0.92 11.34 2.21
CA LEU A 28 -0.45 11.88 2.19
C LEU A 28 -0.89 12.37 3.56
N PHE A 29 -0.56 11.62 4.61
CA PHE A 29 -0.93 11.97 5.98
C PHE A 29 -0.23 13.26 6.42
N GLY A 30 1.08 13.36 6.21
CA GLY A 30 1.83 14.59 6.49
C GLY A 30 1.34 15.79 5.67
N LEU A 31 1.13 15.60 4.37
CA LEU A 31 0.58 16.65 3.49
C LEU A 31 -0.83 17.07 3.90
N GLY A 32 -1.64 16.12 4.37
CA GLY A 32 -3.01 16.35 4.85
C GLY A 32 -3.05 17.18 6.13
N LEU A 33 -2.17 16.90 7.10
CA LEU A 33 -2.05 17.70 8.31
C LEU A 33 -1.45 19.09 8.03
N TRP A 34 -0.53 19.19 7.08
CA TRP A 34 0.04 20.47 6.69
C TRP A 34 -1.00 21.38 6.02
N MET A 35 -1.83 20.83 5.13
CA MET A 35 -2.79 21.64 4.38
C MET A 35 -3.90 22.27 5.24
N THR A 36 -4.21 21.70 6.42
CA THR A 36 -5.22 22.26 7.32
C THR A 36 -4.78 23.56 7.99
N GLY A 37 -3.47 23.84 8.02
CA GLY A 37 -2.93 25.10 8.55
C GLY A 37 -2.77 26.21 7.51
N LEU A 38 -3.15 25.98 6.25
CA LEU A 38 -3.01 26.98 5.19
C LEU A 38 -4.16 27.99 5.24
N ASP A 39 -3.81 29.27 5.35
CA ASP A 39 -4.77 30.36 5.19
C ASP A 39 -5.15 30.58 3.72
N TYR A 40 -6.34 31.16 3.50
CA TYR A 40 -6.90 31.39 2.15
C TYR A 40 -5.97 32.19 1.21
N TYR A 41 -5.17 33.11 1.77
CA TYR A 41 -4.25 33.95 1.00
C TYR A 41 -2.91 33.27 0.69
N HIS A 42 -2.66 32.09 1.25
CA HIS A 42 -1.40 31.39 1.03
C HIS A 42 -1.38 30.77 -0.39
N PRO A 43 -0.30 30.92 -1.18
CA PRO A 43 -0.22 30.41 -2.55
C PRO A 43 -0.46 28.90 -2.67
N TRP A 44 -0.19 28.15 -1.60
CA TRP A 44 -0.37 26.70 -1.54
C TRP A 44 -1.77 26.24 -1.11
N TYR A 45 -2.67 27.15 -0.72
CA TYR A 45 -4.02 26.80 -0.28
C TYR A 45 -4.81 25.96 -1.30
N ARG A 46 -4.61 26.24 -2.60
CA ARG A 46 -5.22 25.45 -3.69
C ARG A 46 -4.34 24.32 -4.20
N ARG A 47 -3.03 24.55 -4.30
CA ARG A 47 -2.09 23.57 -4.87
C ARG A 47 -1.87 22.35 -3.96
N ALA A 48 -1.85 22.53 -2.64
CA ALA A 48 -1.62 21.44 -1.71
C ALA A 48 -2.76 20.40 -1.72
N PRO A 49 -4.04 20.79 -1.70
CA PRO A 49 -5.15 19.86 -1.92
C PRO A 49 -5.13 19.18 -3.29
N ASP A 50 -4.80 19.89 -4.37
CA ASP A 50 -4.70 19.30 -5.71
C ASP A 50 -3.59 18.22 -5.78
N LEU A 51 -2.45 18.49 -5.13
CA LEU A 51 -1.36 17.52 -5.00
C LEU A 51 -1.78 16.33 -4.12
N HIS A 52 -2.48 16.58 -3.02
CA HIS A 52 -2.99 15.52 -2.14
C HIS A 52 -3.98 14.60 -2.89
N ARG A 53 -4.91 15.16 -3.66
CA ARG A 53 -5.87 14.40 -4.48
C ARG A 53 -5.18 13.56 -5.55
N SER A 54 -4.22 14.14 -6.28
CA SER A 54 -3.51 13.42 -7.35
C SER A 54 -2.64 12.28 -6.79
N ILE A 55 -1.84 12.52 -5.76
CA ILE A 55 -1.04 11.45 -5.11
C ILE A 55 -1.97 10.41 -4.49
N GLY A 56 -3.09 10.81 -3.88
CA GLY A 56 -4.09 9.89 -3.34
C GLY A 56 -4.69 8.96 -4.39
N SER A 57 -4.97 9.48 -5.58
CA SER A 57 -5.46 8.66 -6.70
C SER A 57 -4.42 7.65 -7.20
N LEU A 58 -3.14 8.03 -7.23
CA LEU A 58 -2.03 7.14 -7.58
C LEU A 58 -1.85 6.05 -6.53
N LEU A 59 -1.93 6.41 -5.25
CA LEU A 59 -1.85 5.47 -4.13
C LEU A 59 -3.01 4.47 -4.16
N PHE A 60 -4.22 4.95 -4.47
CA PHE A 60 -5.38 4.08 -4.66
C PHE A 60 -5.15 3.04 -5.75
N LEU A 61 -4.60 3.44 -6.90
CA LEU A 61 -4.24 2.50 -7.98
C LEU A 61 -3.18 1.49 -7.54
N LEU A 62 -2.16 1.92 -6.78
CA LEU A 62 -1.14 1.02 -6.23
C LEU A 62 -1.74 -0.01 -5.26
N VAL A 63 -2.70 0.40 -4.42
CA VAL A 63 -3.42 -0.51 -3.52
C VAL A 63 -4.25 -1.52 -4.30
N LEU A 64 -4.93 -1.11 -5.38
CA LEU A 64 -5.65 -2.03 -6.26
C LEU A 64 -4.72 -3.05 -6.91
N LEU A 65 -3.57 -2.60 -7.41
CA LEU A 65 -2.56 -3.47 -8.00
C LEU A 65 -1.99 -4.46 -6.97
N ARG A 66 -1.76 -4.00 -5.73
CA ARG A 66 -1.37 -4.87 -4.60
C ARG A 66 -2.46 -5.90 -4.27
N LEU A 67 -3.73 -5.51 -4.29
CA LEU A 67 -4.83 -6.43 -4.02
C LEU A 67 -4.96 -7.46 -5.15
N GLY A 68 -4.88 -7.03 -6.41
CA GLY A 68 -4.82 -7.93 -7.56
C GLY A 68 -3.67 -8.93 -7.46
N TRP A 69 -2.49 -8.48 -7.04
CA TRP A 69 -1.34 -9.36 -6.83
C TRP A 69 -1.59 -10.41 -5.73
N ARG A 70 -2.24 -10.02 -4.63
CA ARG A 70 -2.63 -10.95 -3.54
C ARG A 70 -3.67 -11.97 -4.00
N LEU A 71 -4.59 -11.59 -4.89
CA LEU A 71 -5.59 -12.51 -5.44
C LEU A 71 -4.95 -13.55 -6.36
N LEU A 72 -3.96 -13.14 -7.17
CA LEU A 72 -3.21 -14.04 -8.05
C LEU A 72 -2.20 -14.92 -7.31
N ASN A 73 -1.70 -14.47 -6.15
CA ASN A 73 -0.75 -15.20 -5.31
C ASN A 73 -1.35 -15.38 -3.91
N PRO A 74 -2.34 -16.27 -3.75
CA PRO A 74 -2.94 -16.50 -2.45
C PRO A 74 -1.86 -17.00 -1.46
N PRO A 75 -1.81 -16.45 -0.23
CA PRO A 75 -0.88 -16.93 0.79
C PRO A 75 -1.16 -18.40 1.11
N PRO A 76 -0.13 -19.19 1.50
CA PRO A 76 -0.32 -20.58 1.87
C PRO A 76 -1.36 -20.67 3.00
N PRO A 77 -2.21 -21.72 2.98
CA PRO A 77 -3.25 -21.88 3.98
C PRO A 77 -2.64 -21.84 5.38
N PRO A 78 -3.32 -21.22 6.35
CA PRO A 78 -2.89 -21.31 7.74
C PRO A 78 -2.78 -22.79 8.08
N TYR A 79 -1.69 -23.19 8.73
CA TYR A 79 -1.53 -24.55 9.20
C TYR A 79 -2.74 -24.86 10.07
N LEU A 80 -3.67 -25.66 9.57
CA LEU A 80 -4.64 -26.30 10.42
C LEU A 80 -3.81 -27.25 11.25
N THR A 81 -3.63 -26.93 12.53
CA THR A 81 -3.21 -27.91 13.52
C THR A 81 -4.25 -29.01 13.49
N THR A 82 -4.05 -30.02 12.65
CA THR A 82 -4.77 -31.28 12.75
C THR A 82 -4.38 -31.86 14.10
N CYS A 83 -5.27 -31.74 15.09
CA CYS A 83 -5.12 -32.45 16.34
C CYS A 83 -5.13 -33.96 16.02
N PRO A 84 -4.08 -34.72 16.36
CA PRO A 84 -4.10 -36.16 16.19
C PRO A 84 -4.93 -36.73 17.34
N GLY A 85 -6.22 -37.03 17.11
CA GLY A 85 -7.00 -37.72 18.14
C GLY A 85 -8.51 -37.52 18.13
N SER A 86 -9.20 -37.74 17.01
CA SER A 86 -10.61 -38.12 17.05
C SER A 86 -10.79 -39.42 16.28
N THR A 87 -10.68 -40.52 17.02
CA THR A 87 -11.16 -41.86 16.66
C THR A 87 -12.64 -41.86 16.37
#